data_AF-R1FCH9-F1
#
_entry.id   AF-R1FCH9-F1
#
_cell.length_a   1.000
_cell.length_b   1.000
_cell.length_c   1.000
_cell.angle_alpha   90.00
_cell.angle_beta   90.00
_cell.angle_gamma   90.00
#
_symmetry.space_group_name_H-M   'P 1'
#
loop_
_entity.id
_entity.type
_entity.pdbx_description
1 polymer ?
#
loop_
_entity_poly.entity_id
_entity_poly.type
_entity_poly.pdbx_seq_one_letter_code
_entity_poly.pdbx_strand_id
1 'polypeptide(L)'
;MGGLRVLVAGDKSHAGKSTISLGLLGALLEAGYKPAELAYIKPATQCVSSTLTARFCEANGIACVHVGPLVFYRGFTRHFLDEHPDDSVAASAELVQKCAAAVESLSAGKRLTVIDGVGYPSVGSIVGCSSADLAVACGAPVLLVGKSGLGDAIDSFNLCARYFEAQRVPVLGAVFNRVPSSGFYGREKVSAYFTKYFETHRPKQRVYGLLPEASGLDTGAEESCSFAFKHPEVPPPAGPMSEGDEAAVKAVGQLFADCVDMTALLQDLDAACKSPDAYTNKLVCFAGTDAA
;
A
#
# COMPACT_ATOMS: atom_id res chain seq x y z
N MET A 1 -5.28 2.74 23.51
CA MET A 1 -4.23 2.62 22.48
C MET A 1 -4.93 2.65 21.14
N GLY A 2 -4.42 3.43 20.17
CA GLY A 2 -4.98 3.47 18.82
C GLY A 2 -4.84 2.12 18.10
N GLY A 3 -5.69 1.85 17.11
CA GLY A 3 -5.58 0.66 16.27
C GLY A 3 -4.33 0.65 15.41
N LEU A 4 -4.00 -0.51 14.85
CA LEU A 4 -2.90 -0.67 13.89
C LEU A 4 -3.23 0.05 12.58
N ARG A 5 -2.21 0.56 11.91
CA ARG A 5 -2.30 1.14 10.57
C ARG A 5 -1.24 0.52 9.69
N VAL A 6 -1.60 0.13 8.49
CA VAL A 6 -0.63 -0.34 7.49
C VAL A 6 -0.83 0.43 6.20
N LEU A 7 0.25 1.01 5.68
CA LEU A 7 0.24 1.62 4.36
C LEU A 7 0.72 0.60 3.33
N VAL A 8 -0.09 0.36 2.31
CA VAL A 8 0.23 -0.54 1.19
C VAL A 8 0.75 0.30 0.03
N ALA A 9 2.02 0.14 -0.33
CA ALA A 9 2.65 0.85 -1.44
C ALA A 9 3.18 -0.12 -2.49
N GLY A 10 3.10 0.25 -3.76
CA GLY A 10 3.58 -0.58 -4.88
C GLY A 10 4.96 -0.15 -5.31
N ASP A 11 5.67 -0.99 -6.05
CA ASP A 11 6.90 -0.59 -6.74
C ASP A 11 6.64 0.21 -8.03
N LYS A 12 5.41 0.11 -8.56
CA LYS A 12 4.89 0.88 -9.70
C LYS A 12 3.37 1.06 -9.59
N SER A 13 2.82 1.87 -10.49
CA SER A 13 1.39 1.85 -10.77
C SER A 13 0.96 0.46 -11.25
N HIS A 14 -0.23 0.01 -10.83
CA HIS A 14 -0.76 -1.32 -11.16
C HIS A 14 0.07 -2.51 -10.65
N ALA A 15 0.86 -2.34 -9.57
CA ALA A 15 1.53 -3.45 -8.88
C ALA A 15 0.54 -4.44 -8.19
N GLY A 16 -0.74 -4.07 -8.08
CA GLY A 16 -1.78 -4.85 -7.38
C GLY A 16 -2.03 -4.44 -5.93
N LYS A 17 -1.69 -3.20 -5.54
CA LYS A 17 -1.95 -2.65 -4.19
C LYS A 17 -3.38 -2.90 -3.71
N SER A 18 -4.38 -2.45 -4.47
CA SER A 18 -5.79 -2.62 -4.13
C SER A 18 -6.19 -4.09 -3.97
N THR A 19 -5.62 -5.00 -4.77
CA THR A 19 -5.81 -6.45 -4.64
C THR A 19 -5.19 -7.00 -3.36
N ILE A 20 -3.97 -6.55 -3.01
CA ILE A 20 -3.32 -6.89 -1.74
C ILE A 20 -4.13 -6.34 -0.56
N SER A 21 -4.61 -5.09 -0.63
CA SER A 21 -5.50 -4.49 0.38
C SER A 21 -6.77 -5.31 0.56
N LEU A 22 -7.39 -5.77 -0.53
CA LEU A 22 -8.56 -6.66 -0.50
C LEU A 22 -8.25 -7.99 0.18
N GLY A 23 -7.14 -8.64 -0.21
CA GLY A 23 -6.72 -9.91 0.40
C GLY A 23 -6.40 -9.79 1.89
N LEU A 24 -5.77 -8.68 2.31
CA LEU A 24 -5.55 -8.38 3.73
C LEU A 24 -6.86 -8.28 4.50
N LEU A 25 -7.82 -7.50 3.98
CA LEU A 25 -9.14 -7.34 4.61
C LEU A 25 -9.91 -8.67 4.67
N GLY A 26 -9.90 -9.44 3.58
CA GLY A 26 -10.52 -10.76 3.53
C GLY A 26 -9.92 -11.73 4.57
N ALA A 27 -8.60 -11.85 4.60
CA ALA A 27 -7.89 -12.70 5.56
C ALA A 27 -8.13 -12.28 7.02
N LEU A 28 -8.27 -10.97 7.29
CA LEU A 28 -8.64 -10.48 8.62
C LEU A 28 -10.04 -10.90 9.03
N LEU A 29 -11.03 -10.83 8.13
CA LEU A 29 -12.38 -11.33 8.40
C LEU A 29 -12.37 -12.83 8.66
N GLU A 30 -11.63 -13.62 7.86
CA GLU A 30 -11.47 -15.06 8.06
C GLU A 30 -10.78 -15.39 9.40
N ALA A 31 -9.85 -14.55 9.85
CA ALA A 31 -9.21 -14.64 11.16
C ALA A 31 -10.11 -14.19 12.33
N GLY A 32 -11.37 -13.82 12.06
CA GLY A 32 -12.37 -13.49 13.09
C GLY A 32 -12.45 -12.02 13.47
N TYR A 33 -11.81 -11.11 12.73
CA TYR A 33 -12.07 -9.68 12.90
C TYR A 33 -13.48 -9.36 12.43
N LYS A 34 -14.19 -8.53 13.20
CA LYS A 34 -15.50 -8.01 12.81
C LYS A 34 -15.31 -6.86 11.83
N PRO A 35 -16.19 -6.69 10.83
CA PRO A 35 -16.12 -5.56 9.90
C PRO A 35 -16.02 -4.19 10.59
N ALA A 36 -16.72 -4.01 11.71
CA ALA A 36 -16.68 -2.77 12.49
C ALA A 36 -15.29 -2.44 13.09
N GLU A 37 -14.41 -3.43 13.21
CA GLU A 37 -13.04 -3.30 13.71
C GLU A 37 -12.04 -2.93 12.60
N LEU A 38 -12.48 -2.93 11.34
CA LEU A 38 -11.64 -2.71 10.16
C LEU A 38 -12.00 -1.39 9.46
N ALA A 39 -11.01 -0.82 8.78
CA ALA A 39 -11.18 0.32 7.89
C ALA A 39 -10.27 0.23 6.66
N TYR A 40 -10.70 0.83 5.56
CA TYR A 40 -9.97 0.94 4.31
C TYR A 40 -10.07 2.38 3.76
N ILE A 41 -8.94 2.97 3.38
CA ILE A 41 -8.90 4.34 2.84
C ILE A 41 -7.86 4.48 1.74
N LYS A 42 -8.22 5.19 0.67
CA LYS A 42 -7.28 5.74 -0.33
C LYS A 42 -7.12 7.25 -0.08
N PRO A 43 -6.26 7.70 0.85
CA PRO A 43 -6.23 9.11 1.28
C PRO A 43 -5.86 10.07 0.15
N ALA A 44 -4.97 9.61 -0.73
CA ALA A 44 -4.75 10.20 -2.03
C ALA A 44 -5.12 9.17 -3.12
N THR A 45 -5.53 9.63 -4.30
CA THR A 45 -5.84 8.75 -5.43
C THR A 45 -5.64 9.44 -6.78
N GLN A 46 -5.39 8.67 -7.83
CA GLN A 46 -5.45 9.11 -9.23
C GLN A 46 -6.76 8.69 -9.91
N CYS A 47 -7.59 7.90 -9.22
CA CYS A 47 -8.81 7.31 -9.75
C CYS A 47 -9.97 7.52 -8.78
N VAL A 48 -11.09 8.02 -9.31
CA VAL A 48 -12.34 8.22 -8.56
C VAL A 48 -13.36 7.11 -8.83
N SER A 49 -13.01 6.14 -9.69
CA SER A 49 -13.89 5.01 -10.00
C SER A 49 -13.95 4.02 -8.85
N SER A 50 -15.11 3.38 -8.72
CA SER A 50 -15.32 2.27 -7.80
C SER A 50 -14.32 1.13 -8.08
N THR A 51 -13.66 0.67 -7.03
CA THR A 51 -12.74 -0.48 -7.05
C THR A 51 -13.40 -1.70 -6.44
N LEU A 52 -12.92 -2.91 -6.80
CA LEU A 52 -13.39 -4.15 -6.19
C LEU A 52 -13.24 -4.12 -4.65
N THR A 53 -12.11 -3.61 -4.15
CA THR A 53 -11.85 -3.43 -2.72
C THR A 53 -12.88 -2.53 -2.05
N ALA A 54 -13.26 -1.42 -2.69
CA ALA A 54 -14.27 -0.51 -2.16
C ALA A 54 -15.65 -1.17 -2.09
N ARG A 55 -16.06 -1.88 -3.16
CA ARG A 55 -17.34 -2.64 -3.17
C ARG A 55 -17.36 -3.74 -2.13
N PHE A 56 -16.24 -4.46 -1.97
CA PHE A 56 -16.08 -5.46 -0.92
C PHE A 56 -16.24 -4.85 0.49
N CYS A 57 -15.64 -3.69 0.74
CA CYS A 57 -15.79 -3.01 2.03
C CYS A 57 -17.24 -2.62 2.30
N GLU A 58 -17.92 -2.00 1.32
CA GLU A 58 -19.34 -1.63 1.45
C GLU A 58 -20.22 -2.85 1.70
N ALA A 59 -20.03 -3.93 0.93
CA ALA A 59 -20.84 -5.15 1.05
C ALA A 59 -20.66 -5.86 2.41
N ASN A 60 -19.49 -5.75 3.04
CA ASN A 60 -19.21 -6.36 4.33
C ASN A 60 -19.40 -5.41 5.52
N GLY A 61 -19.75 -4.14 5.30
CA GLY A 61 -19.87 -3.14 6.37
C GLY A 61 -18.53 -2.73 6.99
N ILE A 62 -17.43 -2.81 6.23
CA ILE A 62 -16.12 -2.26 6.61
C ILE A 62 -16.14 -0.76 6.32
N ALA A 63 -15.65 0.06 7.26
CA ALA A 63 -15.58 1.50 7.06
C ALA A 63 -14.64 1.85 5.89
N CYS A 64 -15.13 2.61 4.90
CA CYS A 64 -14.46 2.77 3.61
C CYS A 64 -14.44 4.23 3.15
N VAL A 65 -13.27 4.72 2.73
CA VAL A 65 -13.11 5.98 2.00
C VAL A 65 -12.26 5.70 0.76
N HIS A 66 -12.90 5.32 -0.35
CA HIS A 66 -12.19 4.91 -1.56
C HIS A 66 -11.78 6.06 -2.48
N VAL A 67 -12.41 7.23 -2.32
CA VAL A 67 -11.94 8.51 -2.87
C VAL A 67 -11.64 9.42 -1.69
N GLY A 68 -10.37 9.45 -1.29
CA GLY A 68 -9.91 10.31 -0.22
C GLY A 68 -9.75 11.77 -0.62
N PRO A 69 -9.36 12.62 0.35
CA PRO A 69 -9.38 14.08 0.23
C PRO A 69 -8.47 14.68 -0.86
N LEU A 70 -7.51 13.90 -1.39
CA LEU A 70 -6.58 14.32 -2.44
C LEU A 70 -6.77 13.49 -3.70
N VAL A 71 -7.22 14.14 -4.78
CA VAL A 71 -7.31 13.53 -6.11
C VAL A 71 -6.30 14.19 -7.05
N PHE A 72 -5.31 13.41 -7.48
CA PHE A 72 -4.32 13.83 -8.47
C PHE A 72 -4.94 13.83 -9.87
N TYR A 73 -5.54 14.94 -10.27
CA TYR A 73 -6.12 15.12 -11.60
C TYR A 73 -5.10 15.64 -12.64
N ARG A 74 -5.47 15.60 -13.92
CA ARG A 74 -4.61 16.06 -15.02
C ARG A 74 -4.29 17.54 -14.87
N GLY A 75 -3.01 17.86 -14.74
CA GLY A 75 -2.54 19.24 -14.58
C GLY A 75 -2.46 19.69 -13.13
N PHE A 76 -2.88 18.88 -12.15
CA PHE A 76 -2.77 19.20 -10.72
C PHE A 76 -1.35 19.60 -10.32
N THR A 77 -0.34 18.83 -10.73
CA THR A 77 1.06 19.11 -10.40
C THR A 77 1.59 20.39 -11.05
N ARG A 78 1.12 20.73 -12.25
CA ARG A 78 1.49 22.00 -12.92
C ARG A 78 0.86 23.19 -12.19
N HIS A 79 -0.44 23.08 -11.91
CA HIS A 79 -1.17 24.10 -11.17
C HIS A 79 -0.55 24.36 -9.79
N PHE A 80 -0.19 23.31 -9.06
CA PHE A 80 0.46 23.44 -7.76
C PHE A 80 1.78 24.22 -7.86
N LEU A 81 2.62 23.92 -8.86
CA LEU A 81 3.89 24.63 -9.10
C LEU A 81 3.67 26.08 -9.53
N ASP A 82 2.66 26.35 -10.36
CA ASP A 82 2.33 27.69 -10.82
C ASP A 82 1.80 28.57 -9.68
N GLU A 83 1.05 27.98 -8.73
CA GLU A 83 0.52 28.68 -7.55
C GLU A 83 1.54 28.89 -6.44
N HIS A 84 2.56 28.05 -6.36
CA HIS A 84 3.57 28.05 -5.29
C HIS A 84 5.01 28.07 -5.85
N PRO A 85 5.39 29.09 -6.65
CA PRO A 85 6.66 29.10 -7.38
C PRO A 85 7.89 29.26 -6.47
N ASP A 86 7.74 29.94 -5.33
CA ASP A 86 8.87 30.32 -4.45
C ASP A 86 8.88 29.56 -3.11
N ASP A 87 7.71 29.13 -2.62
CA ASP A 87 7.57 28.36 -1.38
C ASP A 87 6.28 27.53 -1.41
N SER A 88 6.43 26.20 -1.36
CA SER A 88 5.34 25.24 -1.34
C SER A 88 5.15 24.54 0.01
N VAL A 89 5.97 24.85 1.04
CA VAL A 89 6.03 24.08 2.29
C VAL A 89 4.69 24.08 3.01
N ALA A 90 4.04 25.24 3.15
CA ALA A 90 2.76 25.36 3.84
C ALA A 90 1.64 24.61 3.08
N ALA A 91 1.60 24.74 1.75
CA ALA A 91 0.59 24.07 0.92
C ALA A 91 0.78 22.54 0.91
N SER A 92 2.01 22.06 0.83
CA SER A 92 2.34 20.64 0.99
C SER A 92 1.90 20.10 2.34
N ALA A 93 2.20 20.83 3.42
CA ALA A 93 1.79 20.46 4.77
C ALA A 93 0.26 20.37 4.89
N GLU A 94 -0.49 21.31 4.30
CA GLU A 94 -1.96 21.27 4.29
C GLU A 94 -2.49 20.01 3.60
N LEU A 95 -1.94 19.65 2.42
CA LEU A 95 -2.34 18.44 1.70
C LEU A 95 -2.11 17.18 2.54
N VAL A 96 -0.94 17.06 3.17
CA VAL A 96 -0.60 15.93 4.03
C VAL A 96 -1.52 15.87 5.25
N GLN A 97 -1.75 17.01 5.92
CA GLN A 97 -2.63 17.08 7.10
C GLN A 97 -4.08 16.73 6.76
N LYS A 98 -4.59 17.17 5.60
CA LYS A 98 -5.93 16.81 5.13
C LYS A 98 -6.07 15.29 4.96
N CYS A 99 -5.08 14.65 4.34
CA CYS A 99 -5.03 13.20 4.19
C CYS A 99 -4.92 12.47 5.55
N ALA A 100 -3.99 12.91 6.41
CA ALA A 100 -3.77 12.31 7.72
C ALA A 100 -5.01 12.44 8.63
N ALA A 101 -5.70 13.57 8.61
CA ALA A 101 -6.94 13.77 9.35
C ALA A 101 -8.07 12.83 8.89
N ALA A 102 -8.16 12.56 7.58
CA ALA A 102 -9.13 11.57 7.06
C ALA A 102 -8.79 10.15 7.53
N VAL A 103 -7.51 9.78 7.53
CA VAL A 103 -7.04 8.48 8.06
C VAL A 103 -7.33 8.38 9.55
N GLU A 104 -7.01 9.40 10.34
CA GLU A 104 -7.23 9.43 11.79
C GLU A 104 -8.73 9.27 12.13
N SER A 105 -9.57 10.06 11.47
CA SER A 105 -11.03 10.01 11.63
C SER A 105 -11.60 8.63 11.33
N LEU A 106 -11.20 8.01 10.20
CA LEU A 106 -11.68 6.68 9.83
C LEU A 106 -11.12 5.57 10.75
N SER A 107 -9.89 5.75 11.25
CA SER A 107 -9.21 4.80 12.15
C SER A 107 -9.78 4.80 13.57
N ALA A 108 -10.55 5.81 13.96
CA ALA A 108 -11.06 5.95 15.32
C ALA A 108 -11.91 4.73 15.71
N GLY A 109 -11.52 4.07 16.81
CA GLY A 109 -12.20 2.86 17.31
C GLY A 109 -11.97 1.59 16.48
N LYS A 110 -11.11 1.64 15.45
CA LYS A 110 -10.74 0.47 14.64
C LYS A 110 -9.55 -0.27 15.26
N ARG A 111 -9.48 -1.58 15.04
CA ARG A 111 -8.30 -2.40 15.38
C ARG A 111 -7.24 -2.35 14.29
N LEU A 112 -7.65 -2.27 13.03
CA LEU A 112 -6.72 -2.19 11.90
C LEU A 112 -7.30 -1.32 10.77
N THR A 113 -6.50 -0.39 10.28
CA THR A 113 -6.81 0.43 9.10
C THR A 113 -5.81 0.15 7.98
N VAL A 114 -6.31 -0.22 6.81
CA VAL A 114 -5.53 -0.38 5.59
C VAL A 114 -5.54 0.94 4.82
N ILE A 115 -4.36 1.52 4.63
CA ILE A 115 -4.15 2.76 3.87
C ILE A 115 -3.61 2.37 2.49
N ASP A 116 -4.42 2.50 1.46
CA ASP A 116 -4.03 2.19 0.09
C ASP A 116 -3.27 3.38 -0.52
N GLY A 117 -1.97 3.21 -0.77
CA GLY A 117 -1.12 4.23 -1.34
C GLY A 117 -1.36 4.46 -2.84
N VAL A 118 -0.76 5.51 -3.38
CA VAL A 118 -0.87 5.85 -4.81
C VAL A 118 0.42 5.49 -5.52
N GLY A 119 0.31 4.75 -6.63
CA GLY A 119 1.45 4.44 -7.49
C GLY A 119 2.63 3.81 -6.75
N TYR A 120 3.82 4.40 -6.88
CA TYR A 120 5.07 4.06 -6.21
C TYR A 120 5.38 5.04 -5.06
N PRO A 121 6.36 4.77 -4.17
CA PRO A 121 6.49 5.48 -2.89
C PRO A 121 6.56 7.00 -2.98
N SER A 122 7.15 7.54 -4.05
CA SER A 122 7.35 8.97 -4.26
C SER A 122 6.28 9.66 -5.11
N VAL A 123 5.22 8.95 -5.55
CA VAL A 123 4.10 9.61 -6.24
C VAL A 123 3.47 10.63 -5.31
N GLY A 124 3.40 11.89 -5.76
CA GLY A 124 3.00 13.04 -4.95
C GLY A 124 4.18 13.94 -4.53
N SER A 125 5.42 13.59 -4.87
CA SER A 125 6.62 14.36 -4.50
C SER A 125 6.65 15.79 -5.02
N ILE A 126 6.08 16.08 -6.20
CA ILE A 126 5.98 17.45 -6.73
C ILE A 126 5.20 18.36 -5.78
N VAL A 127 4.20 17.82 -5.08
CA VAL A 127 3.34 18.59 -4.18
C VAL A 127 3.68 18.35 -2.70
N GLY A 128 4.77 17.64 -2.40
CA GLY A 128 5.17 17.31 -1.03
C GLY A 128 4.15 16.46 -0.26
N CYS A 129 3.38 15.61 -0.96
CA CYS A 129 2.39 14.71 -0.36
C CYS A 129 2.50 13.32 -0.99
N SER A 130 3.68 12.72 -0.85
CA SER A 130 3.97 11.36 -1.31
C SER A 130 3.44 10.29 -0.37
N SER A 131 3.46 9.02 -0.79
CA SER A 131 3.09 7.90 0.09
C SER A 131 4.00 7.83 1.34
N ALA A 132 5.26 8.26 1.23
CA ALA A 132 6.16 8.34 2.39
C ALA A 132 5.77 9.48 3.34
N ASP A 133 5.42 10.65 2.81
CA ASP A 133 4.95 11.78 3.63
C ASP A 133 3.66 11.40 4.38
N LEU A 134 2.76 10.68 3.71
CA LEU A 134 1.55 10.14 4.33
C LEU A 134 1.86 9.06 5.38
N ALA A 135 2.82 8.17 5.14
CA ALA A 135 3.23 7.15 6.11
C ALA A 135 3.79 7.79 7.39
N VAL A 136 4.62 8.83 7.25
CA VAL A 136 5.14 9.63 8.38
C VAL A 136 3.98 10.27 9.13
N ALA A 137 3.11 11.01 8.44
CA ALA A 137 2.02 11.76 9.07
C ALA A 137 0.99 10.85 9.76
N CYS A 138 0.77 9.64 9.23
CA CYS A 138 -0.18 8.67 9.78
C CYS A 138 0.44 7.75 10.85
N GLY A 139 1.77 7.76 11.02
CA GLY A 139 2.50 6.81 11.85
C GLY A 139 2.32 5.36 11.40
N ALA A 140 2.26 5.12 10.08
CA ALA A 140 1.89 3.83 9.52
C ALA A 140 3.12 3.08 8.97
N PRO A 141 3.47 1.90 9.52
CA PRO A 141 4.38 0.97 8.88
C PRO A 141 3.93 0.59 7.47
N VAL A 142 4.90 0.32 6.60
CA VAL A 142 4.68 0.11 5.17
C VAL A 142 4.85 -1.36 4.79
N LEU A 143 3.86 -1.88 4.07
CA LEU A 143 3.94 -3.13 3.31
C LEU A 143 4.14 -2.80 1.84
N LEU A 144 5.22 -3.30 1.24
CA LEU A 144 5.49 -3.13 -0.19
C LEU A 144 4.83 -4.24 -1.03
N VAL A 145 4.31 -3.86 -2.18
CA VAL A 145 3.83 -4.77 -3.23
C VAL A 145 4.82 -4.71 -4.37
N GLY A 146 5.63 -5.76 -4.49
CA GLY A 146 6.65 -5.88 -5.53
C GLY A 146 6.16 -6.68 -6.73
N LYS A 147 6.80 -6.49 -7.88
CA LYS A 147 6.59 -7.30 -9.08
C LYS A 147 7.26 -8.69 -9.00
N SER A 148 7.09 -9.46 -10.06
CA SER A 148 7.72 -10.77 -10.27
C SER A 148 9.18 -10.69 -10.73
N GLY A 149 9.87 -11.84 -10.66
CA GLY A 149 11.23 -12.01 -11.18
C GLY A 149 12.29 -11.63 -10.14
N LEU A 150 13.28 -12.49 -9.92
CA LEU A 150 14.16 -12.38 -8.75
C LEU A 150 14.93 -11.05 -8.68
N GLY A 151 15.73 -10.73 -9.71
CA GLY A 151 16.54 -9.50 -9.71
C GLY A 151 15.69 -8.23 -9.73
N ASP A 152 14.74 -8.17 -10.66
CA ASP A 152 13.91 -6.99 -10.87
C ASP A 152 13.02 -6.66 -9.66
N ALA A 153 12.46 -7.69 -9.01
CA ALA A 153 11.69 -7.55 -7.79
C ALA A 153 12.55 -7.10 -6.60
N ILE A 154 13.75 -7.67 -6.42
CA ILE A 154 14.67 -7.29 -5.35
C ILE A 154 15.15 -5.85 -5.55
N ASP A 155 15.57 -5.48 -6.75
CA ASP A 155 16.06 -4.13 -7.06
C ASP A 155 14.96 -3.08 -6.81
N SER A 156 13.73 -3.39 -7.24
CA SER A 156 12.59 -2.49 -7.06
C SER A 156 12.16 -2.40 -5.61
N PHE A 157 12.15 -3.53 -4.87
CA PHE A 157 11.95 -3.52 -3.43
C PHE A 157 12.98 -2.62 -2.74
N ASN A 158 14.25 -2.78 -3.07
CA ASN A 158 15.32 -2.00 -2.45
C ASN A 158 15.15 -0.50 -2.73
N LEU A 159 14.92 -0.12 -3.98
CA LEU A 159 14.70 1.27 -4.36
C LEU A 159 13.51 1.88 -3.60
N CYS A 160 12.40 1.15 -3.51
CA CYS A 160 11.19 1.61 -2.83
C CYS A 160 11.37 1.69 -1.32
N ALA A 161 11.93 0.66 -0.70
CA ALA A 161 12.19 0.61 0.73
C ALA A 161 13.13 1.75 1.16
N ARG A 162 14.18 2.04 0.37
CA ARG A 162 15.12 3.13 0.64
C ARG A 162 14.42 4.50 0.71
N TYR A 163 13.39 4.73 -0.11
CA TYR A 163 12.65 6.00 -0.10
C TYR A 163 11.91 6.22 1.23
N PHE A 164 11.25 5.18 1.75
CA PHE A 164 10.59 5.21 3.07
C PHE A 164 11.60 5.29 4.22
N GLU A 165 12.67 4.50 4.15
CA GLU A 165 13.71 4.45 5.18
C GLU A 165 14.46 5.78 5.33
N ALA A 166 14.66 6.51 4.23
CA ALA A 166 15.22 7.86 4.25
C ALA A 166 14.38 8.84 5.10
N GLN A 167 13.07 8.61 5.19
CA GLN A 167 12.14 9.36 6.04
C GLN A 167 11.88 8.68 7.40
N ARG A 168 12.68 7.67 7.75
CA ARG A 168 12.58 6.88 8.98
C ARG A 168 11.25 6.13 9.15
N VAL A 169 10.55 5.85 8.05
CA VAL A 169 9.32 5.06 8.07
C VAL A 169 9.66 3.57 8.21
N PRO A 170 9.00 2.83 9.13
CA PRO A 170 9.14 1.38 9.24
C PRO A 170 8.71 0.69 7.96
N VAL A 171 9.59 -0.11 7.36
CA VAL A 171 9.26 -0.97 6.23
C VAL A 171 9.22 -2.40 6.75
N LEU A 172 8.04 -3.01 6.72
CA LEU A 172 7.82 -4.39 7.19
C LEU A 172 8.50 -5.40 6.27
N GLY A 173 8.40 -5.16 4.96
CA GLY A 173 8.79 -6.12 3.96
C GLY A 173 7.89 -6.05 2.75
N ALA A 174 7.69 -7.18 2.08
CA ALA A 174 6.93 -7.21 0.84
C ALA A 174 6.07 -8.46 0.63
N VAL A 175 5.01 -8.26 -0.15
CA VAL A 175 4.34 -9.31 -0.91
C VAL A 175 4.72 -9.12 -2.38
N PHE A 176 5.30 -10.15 -3.01
CA PHE A 176 5.61 -10.10 -4.44
C PHE A 176 4.46 -10.73 -5.22
N ASN A 177 3.94 -9.96 -6.18
CA ASN A 177 2.74 -10.29 -6.93
C ASN A 177 3.09 -10.75 -8.35
N ARG A 178 2.17 -11.51 -8.96
CA ARG A 178 2.26 -12.02 -10.33
C ARG A 178 3.50 -12.89 -10.58
N VAL A 179 3.96 -13.62 -9.57
CA VAL A 179 5.11 -14.53 -9.68
C VAL A 179 4.73 -15.70 -10.60
N PRO A 180 5.54 -16.05 -11.61
CA PRO A 180 5.24 -17.21 -12.44
C PRO A 180 5.06 -18.47 -11.60
N SER A 181 4.03 -19.27 -11.90
CA SER A 181 3.78 -20.53 -11.19
C SER A 181 4.81 -21.61 -11.55
N SER A 182 5.40 -21.53 -12.75
CA SER A 182 6.35 -22.51 -13.28
C SER A 182 7.49 -21.83 -14.08
N GLY A 183 8.41 -22.63 -14.62
CA GLY A 183 9.55 -22.14 -15.39
C GLY A 183 10.80 -21.86 -14.55
N PHE A 184 11.76 -21.11 -15.10
CA PHE A 184 13.01 -20.75 -14.40
C PHE A 184 12.76 -19.79 -13.22
N TYR A 185 11.83 -18.84 -13.41
CA TYR A 185 11.38 -17.91 -12.38
C TYR A 185 10.12 -18.38 -11.63
N GLY A 186 9.87 -19.70 -11.64
CA GLY A 186 8.74 -20.30 -10.95
C GLY A 186 8.84 -20.10 -9.43
N ARG A 187 7.70 -19.85 -8.76
CA ARG A 187 7.58 -19.55 -7.32
C ARG A 187 8.48 -20.43 -6.44
N GLU A 188 8.42 -21.74 -6.61
CA GLU A 188 9.20 -22.70 -5.80
C GLU A 188 10.71 -22.49 -5.94
N LYS A 189 11.17 -22.19 -7.16
CA LYS A 189 12.61 -22.01 -7.45
C LYS A 189 13.13 -20.68 -6.92
N VAL A 190 12.32 -19.61 -7.00
CA VAL A 190 12.76 -18.27 -6.58
C VAL A 190 12.61 -18.06 -5.08
N SER A 191 11.69 -18.76 -4.41
CA SER A 191 11.41 -18.59 -2.97
C SER A 191 12.65 -18.70 -2.08
N ALA A 192 13.51 -19.69 -2.32
CA ALA A 192 14.75 -19.87 -1.58
C ALA A 192 15.73 -18.68 -1.75
N TYR A 193 15.75 -18.06 -2.94
CA TYR A 193 16.62 -16.92 -3.22
C TYR A 193 16.11 -15.61 -2.64
N PHE A 194 14.79 -15.39 -2.64
CA PHE A 194 14.17 -14.28 -1.91
C PHE A 194 14.49 -14.39 -0.42
N THR A 195 14.28 -15.56 0.17
CA THR A 195 14.59 -15.82 1.59
C THR A 195 16.06 -15.54 1.88
N LYS A 196 16.99 -16.14 1.10
CA LYS A 196 18.43 -15.94 1.25
C LYS A 196 18.83 -14.47 1.16
N TYR A 197 18.27 -13.72 0.21
CA TYR A 197 18.56 -12.29 0.07
C TYR A 197 18.10 -11.49 1.29
N PHE A 198 16.86 -11.70 1.75
CA PHE A 198 16.32 -10.95 2.87
C PHE A 198 17.03 -11.26 4.18
N GLU A 199 17.31 -12.53 4.48
CA GLU A 199 18.08 -12.92 5.68
C GLU A 199 19.48 -12.29 5.70
N THR A 200 20.13 -12.21 4.54
CA THR A 200 21.52 -11.71 4.45
C THR A 200 21.60 -10.19 4.41
N HIS A 201 20.73 -9.54 3.63
CA HIS A 201 20.87 -8.13 3.26
C HIS A 201 19.78 -7.23 3.83
N ARG A 202 18.65 -7.81 4.29
CA ARG A 202 17.47 -7.10 4.81
C ARG A 202 16.89 -7.79 6.05
N PRO A 203 17.68 -8.09 7.10
CA PRO A 203 17.26 -8.95 8.21
C PRO A 203 16.12 -8.36 9.07
N LYS A 204 15.81 -7.08 8.90
CA LYS A 204 14.67 -6.39 9.54
C LYS A 204 13.38 -6.44 8.72
N GLN A 205 13.45 -6.95 7.49
CA GLN A 205 12.32 -7.07 6.59
C GLN A 205 12.02 -8.53 6.26
N ARG A 206 10.76 -8.81 5.91
CA ARG A 206 10.31 -10.15 5.54
C ARG A 206 9.69 -10.20 4.14
N VAL A 207 9.80 -11.36 3.51
CA VAL A 207 8.92 -11.71 2.39
C VAL A 207 7.68 -12.39 2.96
N TYR A 208 6.54 -11.70 2.91
CA TYR A 208 5.28 -12.21 3.45
C TYR A 208 4.55 -13.14 2.48
N GLY A 209 4.79 -13.00 1.19
CA GLY A 209 4.16 -13.88 0.21
C GLY A 209 4.70 -13.71 -1.20
N LEU A 210 4.58 -14.79 -1.97
CA LEU A 210 4.85 -14.85 -3.41
C LEU A 210 3.57 -15.29 -4.11
N LEU A 211 2.73 -14.34 -4.52
CA LEU A 211 1.45 -14.63 -5.14
C LEU A 211 1.66 -14.98 -6.62
N PRO A 212 1.02 -16.06 -7.11
CA PRO A 212 1.10 -16.41 -8.51
C PRO A 212 0.40 -15.39 -9.39
N GLU A 213 0.74 -15.36 -10.67
CA GLU A 213 -0.09 -14.70 -11.67
C GLU A 213 -1.44 -15.43 -11.77
N ALA A 214 -2.54 -14.67 -11.68
CA ALA A 214 -3.89 -15.19 -11.70
C ALA A 214 -4.71 -14.46 -12.76
N SER A 215 -5.13 -15.21 -13.78
CA SER A 215 -5.99 -14.70 -14.85
C SER A 215 -7.36 -14.29 -14.31
N GLY A 216 -7.85 -13.12 -14.70
CA GLY A 216 -9.17 -12.62 -14.31
C GLY A 216 -9.20 -11.77 -13.03
N LEU A 217 -8.04 -11.54 -12.38
CA LEU A 217 -7.92 -10.59 -11.26
C LEU A 217 -7.53 -9.17 -11.70
N ASP A 218 -7.27 -8.94 -12.99
CA ASP A 218 -7.09 -7.59 -13.53
C ASP A 218 -8.45 -6.88 -13.58
N THR A 219 -8.76 -6.20 -12.48
CA THR A 219 -9.91 -5.32 -12.40
C THR A 219 -9.56 -4.03 -13.16
N GLY A 220 -9.69 -4.04 -14.50
CA GLY A 220 -9.32 -2.94 -15.41
C GLY A 220 -9.95 -1.56 -15.14
N ALA A 221 -10.71 -1.40 -14.05
CA ALA A 221 -11.24 -0.13 -13.56
C ALA A 221 -10.14 0.88 -13.16
N GLU A 222 -9.02 0.43 -12.57
CA GLU A 222 -7.90 1.34 -12.26
C GLU A 222 -7.04 1.65 -13.49
N GLU A 223 -6.94 0.73 -14.45
CA GLU A 223 -6.17 0.90 -15.70
C GLU A 223 -6.85 1.86 -16.68
N SER A 224 -8.19 1.94 -16.65
CA SER A 224 -8.99 2.81 -17.52
C SER A 224 -9.27 4.20 -16.93
N CYS A 225 -8.82 4.45 -15.70
CA CYS A 225 -9.06 5.71 -15.01
C CYS A 225 -8.21 6.83 -15.64
N SER A 226 -8.81 7.57 -16.58
CA SER A 226 -8.20 8.77 -17.12
C SER A 226 -8.08 9.83 -16.02
N PHE A 227 -6.97 10.59 -16.01
CA PHE A 227 -6.74 11.74 -15.12
C PHE A 227 -7.78 12.89 -15.27
N ALA A 228 -8.96 12.63 -15.83
CA ALA A 228 -9.93 13.62 -16.27
C ALA A 228 -10.80 14.22 -15.14
N PHE A 229 -10.73 13.69 -13.92
CA PHE A 229 -11.69 14.03 -12.85
C PHE A 229 -11.06 14.87 -11.74
N LYS A 230 -11.66 16.03 -11.43
CA LYS A 230 -11.40 16.77 -10.18
C LYS A 230 -12.01 16.01 -8.99
N HIS A 231 -11.55 16.29 -7.78
CA HIS A 231 -12.15 15.71 -6.57
C HIS A 231 -13.65 16.03 -6.53
N PRO A 232 -14.55 15.03 -6.42
CA PRO A 232 -15.99 15.27 -6.36
C PRO A 232 -16.36 15.91 -5.02
N GLU A 233 -17.37 16.80 -4.98
CA GLU A 233 -17.84 17.38 -3.71
C GLU A 233 -18.35 16.29 -2.74
N VAL A 234 -19.03 15.29 -3.29
CA VAL A 234 -19.45 14.07 -2.59
C VAL A 234 -18.96 12.88 -3.41
N PRO A 235 -18.03 12.07 -2.89
CA PRO A 235 -17.64 10.82 -3.53
C PRO A 235 -18.85 9.90 -3.77
N PRO A 236 -18.97 9.30 -4.97
CA PRO A 236 -20.04 8.33 -5.21
C PRO A 236 -19.83 7.10 -4.30
N PRO A 237 -20.89 6.34 -3.96
CA PRO A 237 -20.71 5.03 -3.35
C PRO A 237 -19.97 4.09 -4.32
N ALA A 238 -19.26 3.10 -3.79
CA ALA A 238 -18.62 2.09 -4.60
C ALA A 238 -19.65 1.21 -5.34
N GLY A 239 -20.81 0.98 -4.72
CA GLY A 239 -21.92 0.24 -5.31
C GLY A 239 -21.88 -1.25 -5.01
N PRO A 240 -22.94 -2.00 -5.41
CA PRO A 240 -23.07 -3.41 -5.09
C PRO A 240 -22.02 -4.26 -5.80
N MET A 241 -21.64 -5.39 -5.18
CA MET A 241 -20.84 -6.42 -5.85
C MET A 241 -21.69 -7.15 -6.89
N SER A 242 -21.09 -7.41 -8.06
CA SER A 242 -21.62 -8.33 -9.07
C SER A 242 -21.20 -9.78 -8.78
N GLU A 243 -21.82 -10.76 -9.46
CA GLU A 243 -21.38 -12.17 -9.38
C GLU A 243 -19.90 -12.35 -9.76
N GLY A 244 -19.42 -11.56 -10.73
CA GLY A 244 -18.01 -11.53 -11.12
C GLY A 244 -17.10 -10.96 -10.02
N ASP A 245 -17.58 -9.97 -9.28
CA ASP A 245 -16.86 -9.42 -8.12
C ASP A 245 -16.75 -10.45 -7.00
N GLU A 246 -17.83 -11.18 -6.70
CA GLU A 246 -17.83 -12.24 -5.69
C GLU A 246 -16.85 -13.35 -6.04
N ALA A 247 -16.83 -13.79 -7.30
CA ALA A 247 -15.87 -14.78 -7.79
C ALA A 247 -14.42 -14.29 -7.67
N ALA A 248 -14.17 -13.01 -8.00
CA ALA A 248 -12.84 -12.41 -7.89
C ALA A 248 -12.40 -12.27 -6.43
N VAL A 249 -13.28 -11.83 -5.52
CA VAL A 249 -13.00 -11.75 -4.07
C VAL A 249 -12.64 -13.12 -3.53
N LYS A 250 -13.40 -14.16 -3.87
CA LYS A 250 -13.12 -15.53 -3.45
C LYS A 250 -11.75 -16.02 -3.97
N ALA A 251 -11.43 -15.73 -5.22
CA ALA A 251 -10.13 -16.08 -5.80
C ALA A 251 -8.97 -15.35 -5.09
N VAL A 252 -9.11 -14.06 -4.80
CA VAL A 252 -8.11 -13.28 -4.04
C VAL A 252 -7.94 -13.85 -2.63
N GLY A 253 -9.04 -14.15 -1.93
CA GLY A 253 -9.02 -14.73 -0.59
C GLY A 253 -8.25 -16.05 -0.55
N GLN A 254 -8.56 -16.97 -1.48
CA GLN A 254 -7.85 -18.25 -1.58
C GLN A 254 -6.35 -18.07 -1.84
N LEU A 255 -5.97 -17.18 -2.78
CA LEU A 255 -4.56 -16.90 -3.05
C LEU A 255 -3.84 -16.34 -1.83
N PHE A 256 -4.50 -15.46 -1.06
CA PHE A 256 -3.94 -14.92 0.17
C PHE A 256 -3.74 -16.00 1.23
N ALA A 257 -4.75 -16.84 1.46
CA ALA A 257 -4.66 -17.95 2.40
C ALA A 257 -3.51 -18.93 2.04
N ASP A 258 -3.31 -19.18 0.75
CA ASP A 258 -2.31 -20.15 0.28
C ASP A 258 -0.88 -19.59 0.20
N CYS A 259 -0.73 -18.28 0.03
CA CYS A 259 0.55 -17.68 -0.36
C CYS A 259 1.06 -16.58 0.58
N VAL A 260 0.28 -16.10 1.54
CA VAL A 260 0.65 -15.00 2.42
C VAL A 260 0.68 -15.45 3.87
N ASP A 261 1.83 -15.28 4.53
CA ASP A 261 1.97 -15.48 5.97
C ASP A 261 1.39 -14.29 6.75
N MET A 262 0.07 -14.33 6.92
CA MET A 262 -0.69 -13.31 7.66
C MET A 262 -0.32 -13.27 9.15
N THR A 263 0.12 -14.40 9.72
CA THR A 263 0.51 -14.44 11.13
C THR A 263 1.77 -13.63 11.35
N ALA A 264 2.81 -13.87 10.53
CA ALA A 264 4.04 -13.10 10.57
C ALA A 264 3.80 -11.61 10.25
N LEU A 265 2.97 -11.31 9.25
CA LEU A 265 2.64 -9.93 8.88
C LEU A 265 2.03 -9.16 10.05
N LEU A 266 1.03 -9.73 10.73
CA LEU A 266 0.36 -9.06 11.86
C LEU A 266 1.26 -8.94 13.08
N GLN A 267 2.11 -9.93 13.35
CA GLN A 267 3.12 -9.85 14.41
C GLN A 267 4.13 -8.74 14.15
N ASP A 268 4.69 -8.69 12.94
CA ASP A 268 5.66 -7.67 12.55
C ASP A 268 5.02 -6.27 12.51
N LEU A 269 3.75 -6.16 12.07
CA LEU A 269 3.01 -4.89 12.09
C LEU A 269 2.80 -4.37 13.51
N ASP A 270 2.33 -5.22 14.42
CA ASP A 270 2.14 -4.85 15.83
C ASP A 270 3.47 -4.47 16.49
N ALA A 271 4.53 -5.21 16.22
CA ALA A 271 5.88 -4.90 16.71
C ALA A 271 6.42 -3.58 16.14
N ALA A 272 6.23 -3.31 14.84
CA ALA A 272 6.63 -2.06 14.19
C ALA A 272 5.86 -0.85 14.73
N CYS A 273 4.57 -1.00 15.05
CA CYS A 273 3.80 0.06 15.71
C CYS A 273 4.29 0.34 17.14
N LYS A 274 4.71 -0.69 17.88
CA LYS A 274 5.23 -0.54 19.26
C LYS A 274 6.68 -0.08 19.32
N SER A 275 7.48 -0.40 18.30
CA SER A 275 8.92 -0.16 18.27
C SER A 275 9.38 0.18 16.84
N PRO A 276 8.98 1.35 16.31
CA PRO A 276 9.23 1.72 14.92
C PRO A 276 10.73 1.72 14.56
N ASP A 277 11.60 2.17 15.46
CA ASP A 277 13.05 2.19 15.25
C ASP A 277 13.67 0.79 15.01
N ALA A 278 13.03 -0.28 15.51
CA ALA A 278 13.47 -1.64 15.25
C ALA A 278 13.29 -2.02 13.77
N TYR A 279 12.26 -1.49 13.12
CA TYR A 279 11.89 -1.74 11.72
C TYR A 279 12.38 -0.65 10.76
N THR A 280 12.92 0.45 11.29
CA THR A 280 13.61 1.47 10.48
C THR A 280 15.06 1.04 10.22
N ASN A 281 15.40 0.89 8.93
CA ASN A 281 16.80 0.75 8.53
C ASN A 281 17.48 2.12 8.54
N LYS A 282 18.66 2.20 9.15
CA LYS A 282 19.54 3.36 9.00
C LYS A 282 20.26 3.24 7.66
N LEU A 283 20.21 4.30 6.86
CA LEU A 283 21.06 4.39 5.68
C LEU A 283 22.51 4.44 6.17
N VAL A 284 23.28 3.43 5.78
CA VAL A 284 24.71 3.37 6.05
C VAL A 284 25.45 4.03 4.90
N CYS A 285 26.32 4.98 5.26
CA CYS A 285 27.30 5.53 4.33
C CYS A 285 28.25 4.41 3.88
N PHE A 286 28.85 4.58 2.70
CA PHE A 286 29.85 3.63 2.22
C PHE A 286 31.01 3.56 3.23
N ALA A 287 31.58 2.37 3.42
CA ALA A 287 32.68 2.20 4.36
C ALA A 287 33.84 3.14 3.97
N GLY A 288 34.25 4.02 4.90
CA GLY A 288 35.26 5.05 4.63
C GLY A 288 34.73 6.39 4.11
N THR A 289 33.41 6.60 4.06
CA THR A 289 32.81 7.93 3.88
C THR A 289 32.18 8.37 5.21
N ASP A 290 32.54 9.55 5.70
CA ASP A 290 31.96 10.11 6.91
C ASP A 290 30.47 10.41 6.69
N ALA A 291 29.64 10.07 7.69
CA ALA A 291 28.27 10.54 7.75
C ALA A 291 28.32 12.03 8.13
N ALA A 292 28.13 12.91 7.15
CA ALA A 292 27.88 14.32 7.38
C ALA A 292 26.50 14.53 8.02
#